data_AF-A0AAP9GU35-F1
#
_entry.id   AF-A0AAP9GU35-F1
#
_cell.length_a   1.000
_cell.length_b   1.000
_cell.length_c   1.000
_cell.angle_alpha   90.00
_cell.angle_beta   90.00
_cell.angle_gamma   90.00
#
_symmetry.space_group_name_H-M   'P 1'
#
loop_
_entity.id
_entity.type
_entity.pdbx_description
1 polymer ?
#
loop_
_entity_poly.entity_id
_entity_poly.type
_entity_poly.pdbx_seq_one_letter_code
_entity_poly.pdbx_strand_id
1 'polypeptide(L)'
;MTNRFKAARQNTEFTHNDVNSDVKENIEQPSKINIVTRNQSVITIEKNTLPVAKRVRTKHGRNLTTPLFVEELTAIEEAVKKLGQEQDISIATFIRQTILDQCKKVLGKEGFNEIMANQLNSVKPKKEKE
;
A
#
# COMPACT_ATOMS: atom_id res chain seq x y z
N MET A 1 62.28 -31.26 -23.61
CA MET A 1 61.33 -31.87 -22.65
C MET A 1 60.96 -30.84 -21.59
N THR A 2 59.79 -30.22 -21.74
CA THR A 2 59.30 -29.13 -20.88
C THR A 2 58.64 -29.71 -19.63
N ASN A 3 59.19 -29.37 -18.47
CA ASN A 3 58.90 -30.01 -17.19
C ASN A 3 57.52 -29.58 -16.64
N ARG A 4 56.52 -30.45 -16.75
CA ARG A 4 55.09 -30.21 -16.40
C ARG A 4 54.87 -29.78 -14.94
N PHE A 5 55.83 -30.04 -14.06
CA PHE A 5 55.74 -29.75 -12.62
C PHE A 5 56.17 -28.33 -12.23
N LYS A 6 56.72 -27.52 -13.15
CA LYS A 6 57.01 -26.10 -12.88
C LYS A 6 55.78 -25.20 -13.02
N ALA A 7 54.79 -25.59 -13.84
CA ALA A 7 53.59 -24.79 -14.09
C ALA A 7 52.60 -24.79 -12.89
N ALA A 8 52.58 -25.87 -12.09
CA ALA A 8 51.67 -25.98 -10.94
C ALA A 8 52.13 -25.22 -9.68
N ARG A 9 53.35 -24.65 -9.69
CA ARG A 9 53.92 -23.88 -8.55
C ARG A 9 53.87 -22.36 -8.75
N GLN A 10 53.34 -21.87 -9.88
CA GLN A 10 53.24 -20.43 -10.18
C GLN A 10 51.83 -19.86 -10.00
N ASN A 11 50.82 -20.69 -9.69
CA ASN A 11 49.49 -20.21 -9.33
C ASN A 11 49.47 -19.85 -7.83
N THR A 12 50.03 -18.69 -7.50
CA THR A 12 49.88 -18.05 -6.17
C THR A 12 48.79 -16.99 -6.16
N GLU A 13 47.84 -17.04 -7.10
CA GLU A 13 46.58 -16.30 -6.96
C GLU A 13 45.62 -17.14 -6.13
N PHE A 14 45.80 -17.07 -4.81
CA PHE A 14 44.63 -17.13 -3.94
C PHE A 14 43.83 -15.87 -4.25
N THR A 15 42.84 -15.97 -5.13
CA THR A 15 41.77 -14.99 -5.11
C THR A 15 41.18 -15.06 -3.72
N HIS A 16 41.32 -13.98 -2.96
CA HIS A 16 40.53 -13.74 -1.76
C HIS A 16 39.07 -13.62 -2.20
N ASN A 17 38.44 -14.75 -2.55
CA ASN A 17 37.01 -14.87 -2.39
C ASN A 17 36.80 -14.92 -0.89
N ASP A 18 36.53 -13.73 -0.35
CA ASP A 18 36.08 -13.51 1.00
C ASP A 18 34.91 -14.48 1.27
N VAL A 19 35.21 -15.57 1.98
CA VAL A 19 34.25 -16.61 2.35
C VAL A 19 33.28 -16.15 3.45
N ASN A 20 33.36 -14.87 3.84
CA ASN A 20 32.40 -14.17 4.69
C ASN A 20 31.84 -12.91 4.02
N SER A 21 31.28 -13.01 2.81
CA SER A 21 30.34 -12.00 2.32
C SER A 21 28.98 -12.11 3.03
N ASP A 22 29.02 -11.99 4.35
CA ASP A 22 27.87 -11.83 5.25
C ASP A 22 27.27 -10.43 5.07
N VAL A 23 26.63 -10.20 3.92
CA VAL A 23 25.51 -9.26 3.81
C VAL A 23 24.65 -9.80 2.68
N LYS A 24 23.60 -10.56 3.03
CA LYS A 24 22.42 -10.54 2.15
C LYS A 24 21.98 -9.09 2.14
N GLU A 25 22.28 -8.38 1.06
CA GLU A 25 21.67 -7.10 0.79
C GLU A 25 20.17 -7.32 1.03
N ASN A 26 19.65 -6.74 2.11
CA ASN A 26 18.22 -6.52 2.21
C ASN A 26 17.93 -5.67 0.99
N ILE A 27 17.47 -6.32 -0.09
CA ILE A 27 16.88 -5.66 -1.22
C ILE A 27 15.70 -4.92 -0.60
N GLU A 28 15.95 -3.67 -0.21
CA GLU A 28 14.96 -2.79 0.38
C GLU A 28 13.86 -2.74 -0.68
N GLN A 29 12.78 -3.47 -0.44
CA GLN A 29 11.57 -3.31 -1.23
C GLN A 29 11.31 -1.81 -1.25
N PRO A 30 11.17 -1.19 -2.44
CA PRO A 30 11.07 0.25 -2.51
C PRO A 30 9.92 0.64 -1.60
N SER A 31 10.26 1.37 -0.53
CA SER A 31 9.34 1.72 0.56
C SER A 31 8.13 2.52 0.06
N LYS A 32 8.22 2.99 -1.18
CA LYS A 32 7.30 3.86 -1.89
C LYS A 32 6.95 3.27 -3.26
N ILE A 33 5.65 3.12 -3.52
CA ILE A 33 5.10 2.71 -4.82
C ILE A 33 4.35 3.91 -5.40
N ASN A 34 4.55 4.18 -6.69
CA ASN A 34 3.82 5.23 -7.40
C ASN A 34 2.63 4.64 -8.15
N ILE A 35 1.45 5.21 -7.93
CA ILE A 35 0.22 4.86 -8.64
C ILE A 35 -0.17 6.03 -9.54
N VAL A 36 -0.39 5.75 -10.82
CA VAL A 36 -0.98 6.70 -11.76
C VAL A 36 -2.51 6.61 -11.65
N THR A 37 -3.16 7.75 -11.40
CA THR A 37 -4.61 7.86 -11.28
C THR A 37 -5.28 8.00 -12.66
N ARG A 38 -6.62 7.93 -12.70
CA ARG A 38 -7.39 8.16 -13.95
C ARG A 38 -7.15 9.54 -14.55
N ASN A 39 -6.88 10.55 -13.72
CA ASN A 39 -6.55 11.90 -14.19
C ASN A 39 -5.05 12.12 -14.39
N GLN A 40 -4.27 11.04 -14.58
CA GLN A 40 -2.82 11.05 -14.84
C GLN A 40 -1.96 11.67 -13.73
N SER A 41 -2.52 11.91 -12.54
CA SER A 41 -1.73 12.34 -11.40
C SER A 41 -0.99 11.16 -10.77
N VAL A 42 0.24 11.41 -10.33
CA VAL A 42 1.05 10.39 -9.63
C VAL A 42 0.81 10.53 -8.13
N ILE A 43 0.39 9.43 -7.50
CA ILE A 43 0.25 9.34 -6.05
C ILE A 43 1.26 8.34 -5.53
N THR A 44 2.08 8.77 -4.58
CA THR A 44 2.97 7.87 -3.85
C THR A 44 2.23 7.23 -2.68
N ILE A 45 2.39 5.92 -2.54
CA ILE A 45 1.91 5.12 -1.40
C ILE A 45 3.11 4.46 -0.72
N GLU A 46 3.06 4.35 0.61
CA GLU A 46 4.12 3.75 1.42
C GLU A 46 3.53 2.86 2.51
N LYS A 47 4.35 1.97 3.08
CA LYS A 47 3.93 1.11 4.18
C LYS A 47 3.57 1.95 5.41
N ASN A 48 2.45 1.63 6.06
CA ASN A 48 2.05 2.32 7.28
C ASN A 48 3.01 1.98 8.43
N THR A 49 3.68 3.00 8.96
CA THR A 49 4.50 2.93 10.18
C THR A 49 3.84 3.62 11.37
N LEU A 50 2.66 4.22 11.18
CA LEU A 50 1.96 4.96 12.23
C LEU A 50 1.13 4.02 13.11
N PRO A 51 1.08 4.28 14.43
CA PRO A 51 0.11 3.64 15.33
C PRO A 51 -1.33 3.91 14.86
N VAL A 52 -2.24 2.98 15.17
CA VAL A 52 -3.66 3.03 14.76
C VAL A 52 -4.31 4.36 15.13
N ALA A 53 -4.08 4.88 16.34
CA ALA A 53 -4.64 6.14 16.81
C ALA A 53 -4.18 7.37 16.02
N LYS A 54 -3.00 7.32 15.39
CA LYS A 54 -2.44 8.41 14.58
C LYS A 54 -2.77 8.28 13.10
N ARG A 55 -3.31 7.13 12.68
CA ARG A 55 -3.63 6.86 11.28
C ARG A 55 -5.01 7.41 10.94
N VAL A 56 -5.06 8.52 10.22
CA VAL A 56 -6.31 9.22 9.86
C VAL A 56 -6.60 9.07 8.37
N ARG A 57 -7.83 8.67 8.02
CA ARG A 57 -8.27 8.45 6.63
C ARG A 57 -8.15 9.70 5.75
N THR A 58 -8.45 10.88 6.29
CA THR A 58 -8.36 12.16 5.54
C THR A 58 -6.91 12.56 5.23
N LYS A 59 -5.95 12.14 6.06
CA LYS A 59 -4.52 12.44 5.86
C LYS A 59 -3.82 11.38 5.02
N HIS A 60 -4.06 10.11 5.33
CA HIS A 60 -3.28 8.97 4.82
C HIS A 60 -4.05 8.07 3.86
N GLY A 61 -5.35 8.31 3.66
CA GLY A 61 -6.18 7.57 2.71
C GLY A 61 -6.22 8.24 1.33
N ARG A 62 -6.91 7.58 0.40
CA ARG A 62 -7.25 8.10 -0.92
C ARG A 62 -8.76 8.28 -1.03
N ASN A 63 -9.19 9.27 -1.81
CA ASN A 63 -10.61 9.50 -2.07
C ASN A 63 -11.12 8.54 -3.14
N LEU A 64 -12.31 7.97 -2.92
CA LEU A 64 -13.11 7.33 -3.94
C LEU A 64 -14.18 8.33 -4.37
N THR A 65 -14.16 8.75 -5.65
CA THR A 65 -15.15 9.67 -6.20
C THR A 65 -15.95 8.95 -7.28
N THR A 66 -17.27 8.93 -7.10
CA THR A 66 -18.23 8.34 -8.04
C THR A 66 -19.32 9.38 -8.28
N PRO A 67 -19.56 9.81 -9.53
CA PRO A 67 -20.70 10.65 -9.87
C PRO A 67 -22.00 9.91 -9.53
N LEU A 68 -22.99 10.64 -9.02
CA LEU A 68 -24.33 10.14 -8.70
C LEU A 68 -25.36 11.07 -9.31
N PHE A 69 -26.49 10.50 -9.73
CA PHE A 69 -27.68 11.27 -10.03
C PHE A 69 -28.31 11.83 -8.74
N VAL A 70 -29.19 12.81 -8.91
CA VAL A 70 -29.79 13.53 -7.77
C VAL A 70 -30.59 12.57 -6.90
N GLU A 71 -31.41 11.73 -7.52
CA GLU A 71 -32.25 10.73 -6.85
C GLU A 71 -31.44 9.66 -6.10
N GLU A 72 -30.26 9.30 -6.61
CA GLU A 72 -29.36 8.35 -5.95
C GLU A 72 -28.80 8.96 -4.65
N LEU A 73 -28.39 10.23 -4.69
CA LEU A 73 -27.93 10.94 -3.51
C LEU A 73 -29.05 11.10 -2.48
N THR A 74 -30.25 11.51 -2.91
CA THR A 74 -31.42 11.63 -2.04
C THR A 74 -31.76 10.30 -1.35
N ALA A 75 -31.72 9.18 -2.09
CA ALA A 75 -31.97 7.86 -1.52
C ALA A 75 -30.94 7.49 -0.45
N ILE A 76 -29.66 7.80 -0.66
CA ILE A 76 -28.59 7.56 0.31
C ILE A 76 -28.79 8.40 1.57
N GLU A 77 -29.11 9.68 1.41
CA GLU A 77 -29.33 10.60 2.54
C GLU A 77 -30.53 10.16 3.41
N GLU A 78 -31.67 9.83 2.78
CA GLU A 78 -32.86 9.36 3.50
C GLU A 78 -32.61 8.00 4.17
N ALA A 79 -31.87 7.08 3.55
CA ALA A 79 -31.50 5.81 4.17
C ALA A 79 -30.65 6.02 5.42
N VAL A 80 -29.63 6.89 5.34
CA VAL A 80 -28.76 7.20 6.48
C VAL A 80 -29.53 7.93 7.57
N LYS A 81 -30.45 8.83 7.21
CA LYS A 81 -31.30 9.53 8.18
C LYS A 81 -32.18 8.57 8.97
N LYS A 82 -32.77 7.57 8.31
CA LYS A 82 -33.56 6.52 8.97
C LYS A 82 -32.70 5.65 9.91
N LEU A 83 -31.52 5.22 9.46
CA LEU A 83 -30.58 4.48 10.30
C LEU A 83 -30.04 5.33 11.46
N GLY A 84 -29.86 6.63 11.21
CA GLY A 84 -29.42 7.67 12.14
C GLY A 84 -30.31 7.84 13.36
N GLN A 85 -31.59 7.48 13.25
CA GLN A 85 -32.54 7.51 14.35
C GLN A 85 -32.27 6.40 15.38
N GLU A 86 -31.66 5.30 14.95
CA GLU A 86 -31.35 4.15 15.81
C GLU A 86 -29.87 4.08 16.20
N GLN A 87 -28.97 4.57 15.33
CA GLN A 87 -27.52 4.51 15.49
C GLN A 87 -26.91 5.82 15.01
N ASP A 88 -25.99 6.41 15.79
CA ASP A 88 -25.28 7.64 15.38
C ASP A 88 -24.26 7.34 14.26
N ILE A 89 -24.74 7.25 13.01
CA ILE A 89 -23.97 6.90 11.82
C ILE A 89 -23.96 8.08 10.84
N SER A 90 -22.76 8.48 10.42
CA SER A 90 -22.57 9.45 9.34
C SER A 90 -22.68 8.82 7.95
N ILE A 91 -23.14 9.60 6.96
CA ILE A 91 -23.21 9.20 5.54
C ILE A 91 -21.89 8.60 5.06
N ALA A 92 -20.76 9.24 5.39
CA ALA A 92 -19.43 8.77 4.99
C ALA A 92 -19.07 7.41 5.60
N THR A 93 -19.52 7.12 6.82
CA THR A 93 -19.32 5.81 7.44
C THR A 93 -20.23 4.76 6.84
N PHE A 94 -21.50 5.09 6.61
CA PHE A 94 -22.45 4.23 5.92
C PHE A 94 -21.93 3.80 4.55
N ILE A 95 -21.62 4.75 3.66
CA ILE A 95 -21.13 4.47 2.30
C ILE A 95 -19.87 3.59 2.35
N ARG A 96 -18.91 3.95 3.21
CA ARG A 96 -17.66 3.18 3.35
C ARG A 96 -17.93 1.74 3.79
N GLN A 97 -18.77 1.54 4.80
CA GLN A 97 -19.04 0.21 5.33
C GLN A 97 -19.80 -0.65 4.32
N THR A 98 -20.82 -0.10 3.69
CA THR A 98 -21.60 -0.78 2.64
C THR A 98 -20.71 -1.25 1.49
N ILE A 99 -19.77 -0.40 1.03
CA ILE A 99 -18.81 -0.79 -0.02
C ILE A 99 -17.88 -1.90 0.47
N LEU A 100 -17.29 -1.76 1.67
CA LEU A 100 -16.37 -2.76 2.20
C LEU A 100 -17.03 -4.12 2.45
N ASP A 101 -18.28 -4.13 2.93
CA ASP A 101 -19.07 -5.34 3.12
C ASP A 101 -19.33 -6.04 1.79
N GLN A 102 -19.64 -5.29 0.74
CA GLN A 102 -19.79 -5.84 -0.61
C GLN A 102 -18.47 -6.38 -1.16
N CYS A 103 -17.35 -5.67 -0.95
CA CYS A 103 -16.02 -6.16 -1.32
C CYS A 103 -15.69 -7.47 -0.61
N LYS A 104 -16.00 -7.57 0.69
CA LYS A 104 -15.76 -8.80 1.48
C LYS A 104 -16.61 -9.97 0.98
N LYS A 105 -17.84 -9.72 0.52
CA LYS A 105 -18.69 -10.76 -0.09
C LYS A 105 -18.10 -11.27 -1.41
N VAL A 106 -17.60 -10.37 -2.26
CA VAL A 106 -17.06 -10.74 -3.58
C VAL A 106 -15.69 -11.42 -3.48
N LEU A 107 -14.79 -10.89 -2.63
CA LEU A 107 -13.43 -11.40 -2.47
C LEU A 107 -13.34 -12.61 -1.54
N GLY A 108 -14.38 -12.87 -0.76
CA GLY A 108 -14.33 -13.81 0.35
C GLY A 108 -13.52 -13.28 1.55
N LYS A 109 -13.62 -13.99 2.67
CA LYS A 109 -13.00 -13.58 3.94
C LYS A 109 -11.47 -13.54 3.84
N GLU A 110 -10.87 -14.54 3.22
CA GLU A 110 -9.41 -14.69 3.14
C GLU A 110 -8.78 -13.61 2.25
N GLY A 111 -9.25 -13.47 1.01
CA GLY A 111 -8.72 -12.46 0.08
C GLY A 111 -8.91 -11.03 0.57
N PHE A 112 -10.05 -10.74 1.21
CA PHE A 112 -10.28 -9.43 1.83
C PHE A 112 -9.29 -9.16 2.98
N ASN A 113 -9.02 -10.15 3.84
CA ASN A 113 -8.12 -10.01 4.98
C ASN A 113 -6.67 -9.87 4.53
N GLU A 114 -6.24 -10.58 3.49
CA GLU A 114 -4.89 -10.46 2.92
C GLU A 114 -4.62 -9.03 2.42
N ILE A 115 -5.58 -8.44 1.71
CA ILE A 115 -5.48 -7.03 1.26
C ILE A 115 -5.43 -6.08 2.46
N MET A 116 -6.30 -6.28 3.44
CA MET A 116 -6.38 -5.41 4.63
C MET A 116 -5.16 -5.51 5.55
N ALA A 117 -4.47 -6.66 5.54
CA ALA A 117 -3.22 -6.86 6.29
C ALA A 117 -2.08 -5.99 5.73
N ASN A 118 -2.09 -5.70 4.43
CA ASN A 118 -1.13 -4.79 3.81
C ASN A 118 -1.51 -3.33 4.05
N GLN A 119 -1.21 -2.82 5.23
CA GLN A 119 -1.55 -1.46 5.61
C GLN A 119 -0.65 -0.42 4.90
N LEU A 120 -1.24 0.33 3.98
CA LEU A 120 -0.57 1.37 3.21
C LEU A 120 -1.11 2.78 3.51
N ASN A 121 -0.27 3.80 3.38
CA ASN A 121 -0.62 5.22 3.49
C ASN A 121 -0.30 5.95 2.19
N SER A 122 -1.17 6.87 1.79
CA SER A 122 -0.91 7.83 0.72
C SER A 122 -0.04 8.97 1.24
N VAL A 123 1.06 9.24 0.55
CA VAL A 123 1.90 10.42 0.78
C VAL A 123 1.34 11.55 -0.07
N LYS A 124 0.86 12.60 0.58
CA LYS A 124 0.39 13.81 -0.10
C LYS A 124 1.58 14.75 -0.30
N PRO A 125 1.76 15.33 -1.49
CA PRO A 125 2.76 16.37 -1.67
C PRO A 125 2.46 17.52 -0.71
N LYS A 126 3.49 18.04 -0.04
CA LYS A 126 3.35 19.29 0.71
C LYS A 126 3.04 20.37 -0.31
N LYS A 127 1.90 21.04 -0.18
CA LYS A 127 1.67 22.29 -0.90
C LYS A 127 2.73 23.26 -0.40
N GLU A 128 3.69 23.63 -1.24
CA GLU A 128 4.49 24.82 -0.99
C GLU A 128 3.51 26.01 -0.95
N LYS A 129 3.64 26.85 0.08
CA LYS A 129 2.83 28.06 0.17
C LYS A 129 3.40 29.03 -0.86
N GLU A 130 2.63 29.29 -1.91
CA GLU A 130 2.80 30.50 -2.73
C GLU A 130 2.44 31.75 -1.93
#